data_AF-A0A7G9LQT5-F1
#
_entry.id   AF-A0A7G9LQT5-F1
#
_cell.length_a   1.000
_cell.length_b   1.000
_cell.length_c   1.000
_cell.angle_alpha   90.00
_cell.angle_beta   90.00
_cell.angle_gamma   90.00
#
_symmetry.space_group_name_H-M   'P 1'
#
loop_
_entity.id
_entity.type
_entity.pdbx_description
1 polymer ?
#
loop_
_entity_poly.entity_id
_entity_poly.type
_entity_poly.pdbx_seq_one_letter_code
_entity_poly.pdbx_strand_id
1 'polypeptide(L)'
;MSSIDDKLDFNLSNEQKRIVFENLDENKKLSCLKAFKVAKKIKVEAKDMSAITKSLGIKITDCELGVFGSLDFLAKDEEIYNRLKKSYKEQRIPCKNLWQEAKTHL
;
A
#
# COMPACT_ATOMS: atom_id res chain seq x y z
N MET A 1 -6.49 -5.56 17.85
CA MET A 1 -6.26 -4.16 17.45
C MET A 1 -7.35 -3.77 16.48
N SER A 2 -8.24 -2.84 16.86
CA SER A 2 -9.20 -2.26 15.92
C SER A 2 -8.43 -1.38 14.95
N SER A 3 -8.58 -1.63 13.65
CA SER A 3 -8.00 -0.77 12.61
C SER A 3 -8.57 0.64 12.79
N ILE A 4 -7.70 1.65 12.71
CA ILE A 4 -8.05 3.08 12.74
C ILE A 4 -9.05 3.45 11.61
N ASP A 5 -9.23 2.55 10.64
CA ASP A 5 -10.04 2.72 9.43
C ASP A 5 -11.56 2.60 9.64
N ASP A 6 -12.05 2.22 10.83
CA ASP A 6 -13.48 1.92 11.08
C ASP A 6 -14.41 3.16 11.14
N LYS A 7 -13.91 4.38 10.84
CA LYS A 7 -14.69 5.63 10.91
C LYS A 7 -14.51 6.57 9.72
N LEU A 8 -14.48 6.06 8.49
CA LEU A 8 -14.74 6.92 7.33
C LEU A 8 -15.85 6.33 6.46
N ASP A 9 -17.05 6.90 6.60
CA ASP A 9 -18.10 6.79 5.60
C ASP A 9 -17.65 7.58 4.35
N PHE A 10 -16.90 6.90 3.47
CA PHE A 10 -16.58 7.45 2.15
C PHE A 10 -17.84 7.45 1.31
N ASN A 11 -18.60 8.54 1.39
CA ASN A 11 -19.78 8.75 0.57
C ASN A 11 -19.33 9.16 -0.85
N LEU A 12 -18.86 8.17 -1.62
CA LEU A 12 -18.48 8.34 -3.02
C LEU A 12 -19.73 8.63 -3.87
N SER A 13 -19.65 9.65 -4.71
CA SER A 13 -20.67 9.91 -5.73
C SER A 13 -20.76 8.74 -6.71
N ASN A 14 -21.90 8.59 -7.39
CA ASN A 14 -22.09 7.55 -8.40
C ASN A 14 -21.01 7.60 -9.50
N GLU A 15 -20.54 8.80 -9.84
CA GLU A 15 -19.49 9.00 -10.82
C GLU A 15 -18.12 8.52 -10.31
N GLN A 16 -17.79 8.79 -9.05
CA GLN A 16 -16.55 8.30 -8.44
C GLN A 16 -16.54 6.77 -8.34
N LYS A 17 -17.68 6.16 -7.98
CA LYS A 17 -17.82 4.69 -7.99
C LYS A 17 -17.61 4.11 -9.39
N ARG A 18 -18.17 4.74 -10.42
CA ARG A 18 -17.98 4.32 -11.81
C ARG A 18 -16.50 4.31 -12.21
N ILE A 19 -15.76 5.36 -11.87
CA ILE A 19 -14.32 5.45 -12.14
C ILE A 19 -13.56 4.30 -11.46
N VAL A 20 -13.91 3.94 -10.22
CA VAL A 20 -13.28 2.80 -9.53
C VAL A 20 -13.54 1.50 -10.29
N PHE A 21 -14.79 1.21 -10.64
CA PHE A 21 -15.17 -0.03 -11.33
C PHE A 21 -14.58 -0.15 -12.74
N GLU A 22 -14.49 0.95 -13.49
CA GLU A 22 -13.85 0.99 -14.83
C GLU A 22 -12.34 0.69 -14.79
N ASN A 23 -11.69 0.81 -13.63
CA ASN A 23 -10.25 0.59 -13.48
C ASN A 23 -9.90 -0.78 -12.87
N LEU A 24 -10.90 -1.64 -12.61
CA LEU A 24 -10.66 -3.01 -12.16
C LEU A 24 -9.99 -3.86 -13.26
N ASP A 25 -9.34 -4.94 -12.85
CA ASP A 25 -8.88 -5.98 -13.75
C ASP A 25 -9.96 -7.04 -14.02
N GLU A 26 -9.60 -8.05 -14.82
CA GLU A 26 -10.47 -9.18 -15.19
C GLU A 26 -10.98 -9.97 -13.97
N ASN A 27 -10.27 -9.89 -12.84
CA ASN A 27 -10.60 -10.57 -11.59
C ASN A 27 -11.38 -9.68 -10.61
N LYS A 28 -11.85 -8.50 -11.03
CA LYS A 28 -12.50 -7.48 -10.18
C LYS A 28 -11.59 -6.96 -9.06
N LYS A 29 -10.28 -6.97 -9.26
CA LYS A 29 -9.28 -6.46 -8.33
C LYS A 29 -8.69 -5.15 -8.84
N LEU A 30 -8.12 -4.37 -7.93
CA LEU A 30 -7.51 -3.09 -8.22
C LEU A 30 -6.02 -3.14 -7.85
N SER A 31 -5.12 -3.11 -8.83
CA SER A 31 -3.68 -3.09 -8.51
C SER A 31 -3.32 -1.81 -7.75
N CYS A 32 -2.34 -1.87 -6.85
CA CYS A 32 -1.89 -0.75 -6.02
C CYS A 32 -1.59 0.51 -6.87
N LEU A 33 -0.91 0.33 -8.01
CA LEU A 33 -0.62 1.42 -8.93
C LEU A 33 -1.88 2.05 -9.55
N LYS A 34 -2.89 1.23 -9.90
CA LYS A 34 -4.19 1.74 -10.34
C LYS A 34 -4.96 2.40 -9.20
N ALA A 35 -4.90 1.88 -7.98
CA ALA A 35 -5.53 2.48 -6.80
C ALA A 35 -5.02 3.91 -6.56
N PHE A 36 -3.70 4.14 -6.63
CA PHE A 36 -3.13 5.50 -6.55
C PHE A 36 -3.60 6.42 -7.68
N LYS A 37 -3.69 5.90 -8.92
CA LYS A 37 -4.18 6.69 -10.06
C LYS A 37 -5.65 7.08 -9.89
N VAL A 38 -6.48 6.12 -9.49
CA VAL A 38 -7.91 6.33 -9.24
C VAL A 38 -8.10 7.32 -8.10
N ALA A 39 -7.35 7.18 -7.00
CA ALA A 39 -7.40 8.11 -5.86
C ALA A 39 -7.23 9.57 -6.31
N LYS A 40 -6.20 9.83 -7.13
CA LYS A 40 -5.94 11.14 -7.71
C LYS A 40 -7.07 11.63 -8.60
N LYS A 41 -7.66 10.75 -9.42
CA LYS A 41 -8.78 11.11 -10.31
C LYS A 41 -10.03 11.52 -9.53
N ILE A 42 -10.36 10.77 -8.47
CA ILE A 42 -11.56 11.03 -7.66
C ILE A 42 -11.30 12.03 -6.53
N LYS A 43 -10.08 12.59 -6.46
CA LYS A 43 -9.61 13.57 -5.45
C LYS A 43 -9.72 13.06 -4.00
N VAL A 44 -9.44 11.78 -3.78
CA VAL A 44 -9.31 11.22 -2.42
C VAL A 44 -7.84 10.98 -2.09
N GLU A 45 -7.50 10.98 -0.80
CA GLU A 45 -6.15 10.67 -0.38
C GLU A 45 -5.86 9.18 -0.60
N ALA A 46 -4.62 8.86 -0.97
CA ALA A 46 -4.26 7.48 -1.26
C ALA A 46 -4.43 6.56 -0.04
N LYS A 47 -4.13 7.06 1.17
CA LYS A 47 -4.30 6.32 2.44
C LYS A 47 -5.74 5.81 2.65
N ASP A 48 -6.72 6.53 2.09
CA ASP A 48 -8.14 6.24 2.23
C ASP A 48 -8.62 5.17 1.24
N MET A 49 -7.85 4.87 0.19
CA MET A 49 -8.22 3.88 -0.82
C MET A 49 -8.39 2.48 -0.26
N SER A 50 -7.66 2.13 0.81
CA SER A 50 -7.81 0.83 1.48
C SER A 50 -9.23 0.67 2.03
N ALA A 51 -9.70 1.68 2.78
CA ALA A 51 -11.04 1.68 3.34
C ALA A 51 -12.14 1.82 2.28
N ILE A 52 -11.92 2.65 1.24
CA ILE A 52 -12.82 2.78 0.09
C ILE A 52 -12.99 1.44 -0.65
N THR A 53 -11.89 0.76 -0.98
CA THR A 53 -11.97 -0.51 -1.71
C THR A 53 -12.59 -1.59 -0.84
N LYS A 54 -12.28 -1.61 0.46
CA LYS A 54 -12.92 -2.49 1.45
C LYS A 54 -14.44 -2.28 1.53
N SER A 55 -14.92 -1.03 1.56
CA SER A 55 -16.37 -0.73 1.60
C SER A 55 -17.08 -1.09 0.29
N LEU A 56 -16.36 -1.08 -0.84
CA LEU A 56 -16.86 -1.51 -2.15
C LEU A 56 -16.69 -3.02 -2.40
N GLY A 57 -16.12 -3.78 -1.46
CA GLY A 57 -15.85 -5.22 -1.63
C GLY A 57 -14.77 -5.55 -2.67
N ILE A 58 -13.89 -4.59 -2.97
CA ILE A 58 -12.79 -4.71 -3.94
C ILE A 58 -11.50 -5.02 -3.21
N LYS A 59 -10.70 -5.95 -3.72
CA LYS A 59 -9.37 -6.26 -3.17
C LYS A 59 -8.28 -5.51 -3.92
N ILE A 60 -7.36 -4.87 -3.18
CA ILE A 60 -6.14 -4.30 -3.75
C ILE A 60 -5.08 -5.40 -3.92
N THR A 61 -4.41 -5.45 -5.08
CA THR A 61 -3.33 -6.41 -5.39
C THR A 61 -2.02 -5.71 -5.76
N ASP A 62 -0.96 -6.49 -5.90
CA ASP A 62 0.35 -6.01 -6.43
C ASP A 62 0.91 -4.83 -5.65
N CYS A 63 0.69 -4.85 -4.32
CA CYS A 63 1.18 -3.83 -3.42
C CYS A 63 2.61 -4.17 -3.00
N GLU A 64 3.59 -3.86 -3.85
CA GLU A 64 5.00 -4.22 -3.60
C GLU A 64 5.57 -3.63 -2.30
N LEU A 65 5.03 -2.50 -1.84
CA LEU A 65 5.46 -1.84 -0.60
C LEU A 65 4.51 -2.12 0.58
N GLY A 66 3.48 -2.96 0.37
CA GLY A 66 2.43 -3.27 1.35
C GLY A 66 1.70 -2.06 1.95
N VAL A 67 1.72 -0.91 1.28
CA VAL A 67 0.99 0.32 1.66
C VAL A 67 -0.51 0.08 1.89
N PHE A 68 -1.09 -0.87 1.17
CA PHE A 68 -2.50 -1.26 1.27
C PHE A 68 -2.70 -2.71 1.75
N GLY A 69 -1.62 -3.37 2.15
CA GLY A 69 -1.62 -4.78 2.53
C GLY A 69 -1.49 -4.97 4.04
N SER A 70 -1.89 -6.14 4.51
CA SER A 70 -1.51 -6.68 5.81
C SER A 70 -0.06 -7.18 5.72
N LEU A 71 0.91 -6.27 5.63
CA LEU A 71 2.29 -6.66 5.92
C LEU A 71 2.37 -6.90 7.42
N ASP A 72 2.57 -8.16 7.80
CA ASP A 72 3.00 -8.48 9.15
C ASP A 72 4.46 -8.02 9.27
N PHE A 73 4.66 -6.88 9.92
CA PHE A 73 6.00 -6.42 10.24
C PHE A 73 6.64 -7.46 11.16
N LEU A 74 7.69 -8.12 10.66
CA LEU A 74 8.51 -9.00 11.47
C LEU A 74 9.14 -8.21 12.62
N ALA A 75 9.40 -8.89 13.73
CA ALA A 75 10.17 -8.30 14.81
C ALA A 75 11.51 -7.77 14.28
N LYS A 76 11.99 -6.66 14.86
CA LYS A 76 13.28 -6.07 14.48
C LYS A 76 14.36 -7.15 14.56
N ASP A 77 14.99 -7.41 13.43
CA ASP A 77 16.18 -8.24 13.35
C ASP A 77 17.41 -7.36 13.62
N GLU A 78 18.11 -7.64 14.73
CA GLU A 78 19.31 -6.88 15.10
C GLU A 78 20.49 -7.13 14.16
N GLU A 79 20.58 -8.30 13.53
CA GLU A 79 21.65 -8.61 12.58
C GLU A 79 21.49 -7.81 11.29
N ILE A 80 20.27 -7.73 10.76
CA ILE A 80 19.93 -6.90 9.60
C ILE A 80 20.21 -5.43 9.92
N TYR A 81 19.78 -4.94 11.09
CA TYR A 81 20.03 -3.57 11.52
C TYR A 81 21.52 -3.24 11.61
N ASN A 82 22.31 -4.09 12.28
CA ASN A 82 23.74 -3.89 12.45
C ASN A 82 24.50 -3.95 11.12
N ARG A 83 24.07 -4.82 10.20
CA ARG A 83 24.60 -4.89 8.83
C ARG A 83 24.34 -3.60 8.07
N LEU A 84 23.09 -3.13 8.01
CA LEU A 84 22.73 -1.88 7.34
C LEU A 84 23.52 -0.70 7.91
N LYS A 85 23.64 -0.61 9.24
CA LYS A 85 24.40 0.43 9.94
C LYS A 85 25.91 0.39 9.62
N LYS A 86 26.47 -0.80 9.39
CA LYS A 86 27.87 -0.97 9.01
C LYS A 86 28.12 -0.61 7.55
N SER A 87 27.21 -1.02 6.65
CA SER A 87 27.32 -0.83 5.21
C SER A 87 27.03 0.61 4.77
N TYR A 88 26.14 1.31 5.48
CA TYR A 88 25.74 2.69 5.18
C TYR A 88 26.10 3.62 6.34
N LYS A 89 27.16 4.42 6.15
CA LYS A 89 27.65 5.38 7.17
C LYS A 89 26.73 6.59 7.33
N GLU A 90 26.01 6.96 6.28
CA GLU A 90 24.99 8.00 6.33
C GLU A 90 23.67 7.41 6.84
N GLN A 91 22.89 8.18 7.60
CA GLN A 91 21.55 7.78 8.06
C GLN A 91 20.50 7.77 6.91
N ARG A 92 20.96 7.59 5.67
CA ARG A 92 20.15 7.59 4.46
C ARG A 92 20.59 6.43 3.59
N ILE A 93 19.62 5.59 3.24
CA ILE A 93 19.82 4.45 2.35
C ILE A 93 18.91 4.69 1.13
N PRO A 94 19.47 4.71 -0.10
CA PRO A 94 18.65 4.80 -1.30
C PRO A 94 17.65 3.65 -1.37
N CYS A 95 16.41 3.91 -1.82
CA CYS A 95 15.36 2.89 -1.87
C CYS A 95 15.79 1.63 -2.65
N LYS A 96 16.56 1.79 -3.74
CA LYS A 96 17.10 0.67 -4.53
C LYS A 96 17.96 -0.28 -3.68
N ASN A 97 18.81 0.29 -2.84
CA ASN A 97 19.76 -0.45 -2.02
C ASN A 97 19.03 -1.17 -0.87
N LEU A 98 18.10 -0.46 -0.21
CA LEU A 98 17.27 -1.05 0.84
C LEU A 98 16.46 -2.24 0.31
N TRP A 99 15.94 -2.13 -0.92
CA TRP A 99 15.24 -3.22 -1.60
C TRP A 99 16.12 -4.43 -1.91
N GLN A 100 17.38 -4.23 -2.26
CA GLN A 100 18.33 -5.33 -2.49
C GLN A 100 18.65 -6.07 -1.20
N GLU A 101 18.88 -5.33 -0.11
CA GLU A 101 19.10 -5.90 1.22
C GLU A 101 17.86 -6.70 1.67
N ALA A 102 16.65 -6.14 1.53
CA ALA A 102 15.41 -6.83 1.88
C ALA A 102 15.22 -8.15 1.12
N LYS A 103 15.50 -8.18 -0.19
CA LYS A 103 15.41 -9.40 -1.02
C LYS A 103 16.44 -10.46 -0.66
N THR A 104 17.54 -10.08 -0.02
CA THR A 104 18.58 -11.03 0.41
C THR A 104 18.15 -11.81 1.66
N HIS A 105 17.14 -11.32 2.38
CA HIS A 105 16.71 -11.82 3.69
C HIS A 105 15.23 -12.28 3.71
N LEU A 106 14.57 -12.35 2.55
CA LEU A 106 13.26 -12.97 2.32
C LEU A 106 13.45 -14.37 1.73
#